data_AF-A0A102KC42-F1
#
_entry.id   AF-A0A102KC42-F1
#
_cell.length_a   1.000
_cell.length_b   1.000
_cell.length_c   1.000
_cell.angle_alpha   90.00
_cell.angle_beta   90.00
_cell.angle_gamma   90.00
#
_symmetry.space_group_name_H-M   'P 1'
#
loop_
_entity.id
_entity.type
_entity.pdbx_description
1 polymer ?
#
loop_
_entity_poly.entity_id
_entity_poly.type
_entity_poly.pdbx_seq_one_letter_code
_entity_poly.pdbx_strand_id
1 'polypeptide(L)'
;MNIRSMREIGLVWIVMPVVVIGGAWGLAGLADWLIATFVALAVASAVCVAGWHERRRAAHAVSNSAESADAIGSVAQELAVIVVVGPYAAGLFPRDGGRTTLRRDDRAVWLLADTPERLNDVMAQVKASRGRFPDAALLPVVPEGDDESVLRREFVQWRIALQATYCHPECVLPCHVAVYACLGPGEDAVTQAQWFGDPLDIGVPRLEEAIRLYDRLPAIRRQLVSSRQTGAVVRSALGLSVFEWLDEAALLSLISALANTSPFALQGVSLADVGHTPVRPGAWTRWLIARTGLQPGVTKPVTGPLPPPLVHASTRVAGRPAAPPPISGGWSLASHVLLSSVVALIVAVAMSGWANYRIVERIAGDLSTYWNTPGDRITAKIDSFERVREARNEVARNLRDGAPFGAGWGLYPGRALSDRLDAALAAYQPPLTTARIDSLSLFASGKATFSPESAHRELAHVLRLIRVNPDQRVLIEGHADSEGSPEANLQLSEARARAIRDWLVTAGGLPVTRFAIQGMGDIRPIADNHSEAGRALNRRVDISLIPDRVRH
;
A
#
# COMPACT_ATOMS: atom_id res chain seq x y z
N MET A 1 18.68 -3.07 -29.78
CA MET A 1 19.41 -3.68 -28.63
C MET A 1 19.79 -5.10 -29.01
N ASN A 2 21.05 -5.49 -28.84
CA ASN A 2 21.59 -6.77 -29.30
C ASN A 2 21.02 -7.93 -28.44
N ILE A 3 20.70 -9.09 -29.01
CA ILE A 3 20.06 -10.25 -28.32
C ILE A 3 20.84 -10.67 -27.05
N ARG A 4 22.15 -10.40 -27.02
CA ARG A 4 23.03 -10.60 -25.86
C ARG A 4 22.61 -9.77 -24.63
N SER A 5 22.31 -8.48 -24.82
CA SER A 5 21.91 -7.57 -23.73
C SER A 5 20.57 -7.95 -23.08
N MET A 6 19.64 -8.54 -23.86
CA MET A 6 18.36 -9.02 -23.32
C MET A 6 18.53 -10.24 -22.42
N ARG A 7 19.47 -11.15 -22.74
CA ARG A 7 19.79 -12.31 -21.89
C ARG A 7 20.48 -11.87 -20.61
N GLU A 8 21.36 -10.87 -20.68
CA GLU A 8 22.08 -10.34 -19.50
C GLU A 8 21.15 -9.62 -18.53
N ILE A 9 20.21 -8.79 -19.00
CA ILE A 9 19.24 -8.09 -18.12
C ILE A 9 18.27 -9.09 -17.48
N GLY A 10 17.74 -10.04 -18.26
CA GLY A 10 16.88 -11.11 -17.71
C GLY A 10 17.61 -11.98 -16.68
N LEU A 11 18.89 -12.27 -16.93
CA LEU A 11 19.73 -12.99 -15.99
C LEU A 11 19.93 -12.20 -14.68
N VAL A 12 20.13 -10.88 -14.74
CA VAL A 12 20.27 -10.06 -13.51
C VAL A 12 19.01 -10.08 -12.67
N TRP A 13 17.84 -9.89 -13.29
CA TRP A 13 16.55 -9.91 -12.57
C TRP A 13 16.16 -11.30 -12.05
N ILE A 14 16.73 -12.38 -12.57
CA ILE A 14 16.48 -13.75 -12.07
C ILE A 14 17.56 -14.15 -11.04
N VAL A 15 18.84 -13.94 -11.37
CA VAL A 15 19.97 -14.43 -10.58
C VAL A 15 20.23 -13.56 -9.35
N MET A 16 20.07 -12.23 -9.39
CA MET A 16 20.27 -11.42 -8.17
C MET A 16 19.26 -11.76 -7.08
N PRO A 17 17.94 -11.83 -7.36
CA PRO A 17 16.98 -12.30 -6.37
C PRO A 17 17.27 -13.74 -5.96
N VAL A 18 17.57 -14.66 -6.89
CA VAL A 18 17.87 -16.07 -6.55
C VAL A 18 19.16 -16.22 -5.74
N VAL A 19 20.16 -15.37 -5.88
CA VAL A 19 21.41 -15.43 -5.09
C VAL A 19 21.23 -14.75 -3.73
N VAL A 20 20.48 -13.64 -3.66
CA VAL A 20 20.19 -12.95 -2.39
C VAL A 20 19.16 -13.73 -1.55
N ILE A 21 18.16 -14.32 -2.20
CA ILE A 21 17.10 -15.15 -1.59
C ILE A 21 17.57 -16.60 -1.42
N GLY A 22 18.39 -17.11 -2.34
CA GLY A 22 19.02 -18.43 -2.24
C GLY A 22 20.21 -18.48 -1.27
N GLY A 23 20.87 -17.35 -0.99
CA GLY A 23 21.79 -17.23 0.14
C GLY A 23 21.10 -17.39 1.50
N ALA A 24 19.76 -17.27 1.54
CA ALA A 24 18.92 -17.57 2.70
C ALA A 24 18.42 -19.03 2.73
N TRP A 25 19.06 -19.94 1.98
CA TRP A 25 18.75 -21.37 1.87
C TRP A 25 18.80 -22.17 3.19
N GLY A 26 19.43 -21.64 4.23
CA GLY A 26 19.57 -22.35 5.50
C GLY A 26 18.33 -22.24 6.39
N LEU A 27 17.32 -23.11 6.18
CA LEU A 27 16.36 -23.56 7.21
C LEU A 27 15.11 -22.68 7.52
N ALA A 28 14.29 -22.31 6.53
CA ALA A 28 12.92 -21.83 6.79
C ALA A 28 11.86 -22.65 6.02
N GLY A 29 10.79 -23.06 6.70
CA GLY A 29 9.81 -24.05 6.26
C GLY A 29 9.14 -23.78 4.90
N LEU A 30 8.88 -24.88 4.17
CA LEU A 30 8.53 -24.94 2.75
C LEU A 30 7.23 -24.22 2.33
N ALA A 31 6.25 -24.04 3.22
CA ALA A 31 4.91 -23.61 2.82
C ALA A 31 4.80 -22.09 2.54
N ASP A 32 5.41 -21.25 3.39
CA ASP A 32 5.34 -19.79 3.26
C ASP A 32 6.22 -19.27 2.09
N TRP A 33 7.21 -20.06 1.68
CA TRP A 33 8.18 -19.72 0.64
C TRP A 33 7.63 -19.88 -0.78
N LEU A 34 6.73 -20.85 -0.99
CA LEU A 34 6.06 -21.06 -2.27
C LEU A 34 5.23 -19.84 -2.66
N ILE A 35 4.56 -19.21 -1.69
CA ILE A 35 3.73 -18.03 -1.91
C ILE A 35 4.60 -16.83 -2.30
N ALA A 36 5.68 -16.56 -1.56
CA ALA A 36 6.58 -15.45 -1.87
C ALA A 36 7.27 -15.61 -3.23
N THR A 37 7.70 -16.84 -3.55
CA THR A 37 8.34 -17.16 -4.85
C THR A 37 7.33 -17.04 -5.99
N PHE A 38 6.09 -17.51 -5.78
CA PHE A 38 5.01 -17.40 -6.76
C PHE A 38 4.64 -15.94 -7.03
N VAL A 39 4.57 -15.09 -5.99
CA VAL A 39 4.32 -13.65 -6.16
C VAL A 39 5.44 -12.98 -6.94
N ALA A 40 6.70 -13.29 -6.63
CA ALA A 40 7.85 -12.75 -7.37
C ALA A 40 7.85 -13.20 -8.85
N LEU A 41 7.55 -14.48 -9.12
CA LEU A 41 7.45 -15.00 -10.48
C LEU A 41 6.25 -14.42 -11.23
N ALA A 42 5.12 -14.19 -10.55
CA ALA A 42 3.92 -13.58 -11.12
C ALA A 42 4.14 -12.12 -11.50
N VAL A 43 4.86 -11.36 -10.68
CA VAL A 43 5.24 -9.97 -11.02
C VAL A 43 6.20 -9.96 -12.21
N ALA A 44 7.19 -10.85 -12.24
CA ALA A 44 8.12 -10.96 -13.36
C ALA A 44 7.43 -11.41 -14.67
N SER A 45 6.48 -12.34 -14.59
CA SER A 45 5.72 -12.80 -15.76
C SER A 45 4.76 -11.73 -16.27
N ALA A 46 4.10 -10.99 -15.38
CA ALA A 46 3.23 -9.87 -15.75
C ALA A 46 3.99 -8.78 -16.53
N VAL A 47 5.21 -8.45 -16.10
CA VAL A 47 6.09 -7.49 -16.79
C VAL A 47 6.52 -8.02 -18.16
N CYS A 48 6.85 -9.30 -18.28
CA CYS A 48 7.21 -9.93 -19.56
C CYS A 48 6.01 -10.01 -20.54
N VAL A 49 4.82 -10.34 -20.05
CA VAL A 49 3.60 -10.45 -20.86
C VAL A 49 3.14 -9.06 -21.33
N ALA A 50 3.22 -8.04 -20.48
CA ALA A 50 2.95 -6.66 -20.86
C ALA A 50 3.89 -6.20 -21.99
N GLY A 51 5.20 -6.46 -21.85
CA GLY A 51 6.19 -6.13 -22.88
C GLY A 51 6.04 -6.93 -24.18
N TRP A 52 5.44 -8.13 -24.15
CA TRP A 52 5.14 -8.92 -25.36
C TRP A 52 3.87 -8.44 -26.07
N HIS A 53 2.82 -8.08 -25.32
CA HIS A 53 1.56 -7.56 -25.86
C HIS A 53 1.73 -6.20 -26.53
N GLU A 54 2.62 -5.34 -26.04
CA GLU A 54 2.97 -4.06 -26.67
C GLU A 54 3.63 -4.27 -28.05
N ARG A 55 4.51 -5.27 -28.17
CA ARG A 55 5.21 -5.56 -29.43
C ARG A 55 4.32 -6.18 -30.49
N ARG A 56 3.35 -7.02 -30.10
CA ARG A 56 2.35 -7.58 -31.03
C ARG A 56 1.41 -6.52 -31.60
N ARG A 57 1.02 -5.52 -30.79
CA ARG A 57 0.26 -4.35 -31.24
C ARG A 57 1.05 -3.49 -32.22
N ALA A 58 2.35 -3.28 -31.97
CA ALA A 58 3.24 -2.59 -32.91
C ALA A 58 3.34 -3.30 -34.27
N ALA A 59 3.34 -4.65 -34.29
CA ALA A 59 3.39 -5.42 -35.54
C ALA A 59 2.10 -5.35 -36.38
N HIS A 60 0.93 -5.18 -35.74
CA HIS A 60 -0.35 -5.04 -36.46
C HIS A 60 -0.59 -3.60 -36.95
N ALA A 61 -0.03 -2.59 -36.26
CA ALA A 61 -0.10 -1.19 -36.69
C ALA A 61 0.73 -0.89 -37.95
N VAL A 62 1.82 -1.64 -38.19
CA VAL A 62 2.70 -1.50 -39.37
C VAL A 62 2.00 -1.82 -40.69
N SER A 63 0.93 -2.65 -40.68
CA SER A 63 0.17 -2.97 -41.88
C SER A 63 -0.77 -1.84 -42.33
N ASN A 64 -1.23 -1.01 -41.39
CA ASN A 64 -2.12 0.13 -41.69
C ASN A 64 -1.35 1.45 -41.92
N SER A 65 -0.06 1.51 -41.54
CA SER A 65 0.77 2.72 -41.67
C SER A 65 1.27 3.00 -43.10
N ALA A 66 1.22 2.03 -44.00
CA ALA A 66 1.74 2.17 -45.36
C ALA A 66 0.95 3.19 -46.21
N GLU A 67 -0.36 3.36 -45.97
CA GLU A 67 -1.18 4.36 -46.68
C GLU A 67 -0.99 5.81 -46.14
N SER A 68 -0.49 5.97 -44.91
CA SER A 68 -0.34 7.29 -44.27
C SER A 68 1.07 7.91 -44.37
N ALA A 69 2.07 7.09 -44.70
CA ALA A 69 3.48 7.50 -44.72
C ALA A 69 3.85 8.35 -45.95
N ASP A 70 3.17 8.17 -47.08
CA ASP A 70 3.44 8.92 -48.31
C ASP A 70 2.99 10.40 -48.24
N ALA A 71 2.11 10.76 -47.29
CA ALA A 71 1.64 12.14 -47.12
C ALA A 71 2.59 13.05 -46.32
N ILE A 72 3.59 12.47 -45.62
CA ILE A 72 4.56 13.21 -44.78
C ILE A 72 5.90 13.40 -45.53
N GLY A 73 5.94 13.11 -46.84
CA GLY A 73 7.15 13.11 -47.65
C GLY A 73 7.54 14.44 -48.30
N SER A 74 8.75 14.91 -47.98
CA SER A 74 9.66 15.77 -48.75
C SER A 74 9.22 17.20 -49.14
N VAL A 75 9.98 18.19 -48.65
CA VAL A 75 10.47 19.43 -49.32
C VAL A 75 10.66 20.59 -48.31
N ALA A 76 11.93 20.94 -48.11
CA ALA A 76 12.54 22.27 -47.92
C ALA A 76 12.21 23.23 -46.74
N GLN A 77 11.29 22.98 -45.82
CA GLN A 77 11.25 23.72 -44.53
C GLN A 77 10.86 22.77 -43.40
N GLU A 78 11.66 22.68 -42.33
CA GLU A 78 11.26 21.98 -41.11
C GLU A 78 10.14 22.77 -40.42
N LEU A 79 8.92 22.67 -40.95
CA LEU A 79 7.73 23.26 -40.33
C LEU A 79 7.60 22.74 -38.90
N ALA A 80 7.11 23.62 -38.01
CA ALA A 80 6.82 23.22 -36.64
C ALA A 80 5.62 22.25 -36.64
N VAL A 81 5.67 21.19 -35.84
CA VAL A 81 4.56 20.25 -35.69
C VAL A 81 3.83 20.56 -34.39
N ILE A 82 2.57 20.95 -34.50
CA ILE A 82 1.72 21.32 -33.37
C ILE A 82 0.59 20.31 -33.27
N VAL A 83 0.40 19.73 -32.09
CA VAL A 83 -0.73 18.82 -31.85
C VAL A 83 -1.88 19.60 -31.23
N VAL A 84 -3.06 19.52 -31.84
CA VAL A 84 -4.28 20.14 -31.32
C VAL A 84 -4.99 19.11 -30.44
N VAL A 85 -5.16 19.45 -29.16
CA VAL A 85 -5.60 18.53 -28.10
C VAL A 85 -6.83 19.06 -27.38
N GLY A 86 -7.55 18.18 -26.66
CA GLY A 86 -8.71 18.57 -25.88
C GLY A 86 -10.04 18.46 -26.62
N PRO A 87 -11.14 18.74 -25.92
CA PRO A 87 -12.49 18.42 -26.40
C PRO A 87 -12.90 19.19 -27.65
N TYR A 88 -12.35 20.40 -27.87
CA TYR A 88 -12.67 21.24 -29.02
C TYR A 88 -11.63 21.15 -30.15
N ALA A 89 -10.68 20.21 -30.08
CA ALA A 89 -9.59 20.08 -31.05
C ALA A 89 -10.09 19.93 -32.49
N ALA A 90 -11.18 19.17 -32.69
CA ALA A 90 -11.78 18.95 -34.00
C ALA A 90 -12.30 20.24 -34.66
N GLY A 91 -12.58 21.30 -33.88
CA GLY A 91 -13.02 22.59 -34.40
C GLY A 91 -11.99 23.28 -35.30
N LEU A 92 -10.70 22.93 -35.18
CA LEU A 92 -9.62 23.49 -36.00
C LEU A 92 -9.48 22.82 -37.39
N PHE A 93 -10.24 21.77 -37.67
CA PHE A 93 -10.10 20.94 -38.88
C PHE A 93 -11.38 20.94 -39.73
N PRO A 94 -11.27 20.86 -41.07
CA PRO A 94 -12.44 20.78 -41.96
C PRO A 94 -13.33 19.57 -41.64
N ARG A 95 -14.64 19.72 -41.83
CA ARG A 95 -15.65 18.66 -41.62
C ARG A 95 -16.06 17.99 -42.93
N ASP A 96 -15.11 17.60 -43.76
CA ASP A 96 -15.40 17.08 -45.11
C ASP A 96 -15.47 15.56 -45.15
N GLY A 97 -16.53 14.94 -44.59
CA GLY A 97 -16.95 13.54 -44.85
C GLY A 97 -15.97 12.39 -44.57
N GLY A 98 -14.69 12.67 -44.39
CA GLY A 98 -13.58 11.85 -43.95
C GLY A 98 -12.85 12.63 -42.87
N ARG A 99 -12.43 11.95 -41.80
CA ARG A 99 -11.78 12.57 -40.64
C ARG A 99 -10.43 13.14 -41.04
N THR A 100 -10.37 14.37 -41.57
CA THR A 100 -9.12 15.05 -41.88
C THR A 100 -8.34 15.25 -40.57
N THR A 101 -7.25 14.51 -40.41
CA THR A 101 -6.45 14.46 -39.16
C THR A 101 -5.28 15.44 -39.17
N LEU A 102 -5.06 16.11 -40.30
CA LEU A 102 -3.90 16.93 -40.59
C LEU A 102 -4.35 18.22 -41.29
N ARG A 103 -3.81 19.34 -40.84
CA ARG A 103 -3.93 20.65 -41.49
C ARG A 103 -2.54 21.23 -41.62
N ARG A 104 -2.21 21.80 -42.76
CA ARG A 104 -0.90 22.39 -43.03
C ARG A 104 -1.06 23.84 -43.45
N ASP A 105 -0.22 24.71 -42.89
CA ASP A 105 -0.03 26.07 -43.39
C ASP A 105 1.47 26.32 -43.70
N ASP A 106 1.81 27.55 -44.07
CA ASP A 106 3.17 27.92 -44.47
C ASP A 106 4.18 27.91 -43.31
N ARG A 107 3.74 27.76 -42.05
CA ARG A 107 4.58 27.87 -40.84
C ARG A 107 4.57 26.63 -39.96
N ALA A 108 3.48 25.85 -39.99
CA ALA A 108 3.28 24.70 -39.14
C ALA A 108 2.40 23.60 -39.77
N VAL A 109 2.60 22.39 -39.25
CA VAL A 109 1.75 21.23 -39.46
C VAL A 109 0.95 21.00 -38.18
N TRP A 110 -0.37 21.04 -38.31
CA TRP A 110 -1.32 20.85 -37.22
C TRP A 110 -1.88 19.43 -37.29
N LEU A 111 -1.74 18.67 -36.21
CA LEU A 111 -2.21 17.30 -36.10
C LEU A 111 -3.34 17.20 -35.08
N LEU A 112 -4.44 16.57 -35.47
CA LEU A 112 -5.60 16.40 -34.61
C LEU A 112 -5.40 15.23 -33.65
N ALA A 113 -5.49 15.50 -32.34
CA ALA A 113 -5.61 14.51 -31.28
C ALA A 113 -6.84 14.86 -30.42
N ASP A 114 -8.01 14.44 -30.89
CA ASP A 114 -9.31 14.66 -30.25
C ASP A 114 -9.58 13.74 -29.05
N THR A 115 -8.78 12.68 -28.87
CA THR A 115 -8.76 11.86 -27.65
C THR A 115 -7.33 11.62 -27.13
N PRO A 116 -7.13 11.30 -25.84
CA PRO A 116 -5.82 10.95 -25.28
C PRO A 116 -5.16 9.72 -25.92
N GLU A 117 -5.96 8.73 -26.36
CA GLU A 117 -5.45 7.55 -27.07
C GLU A 117 -4.78 7.98 -28.38
N ARG A 118 -5.48 8.84 -29.13
CA ARG A 118 -4.98 9.37 -30.40
C ARG A 118 -3.79 10.31 -30.21
N LEU A 119 -3.71 11.02 -29.08
CA LEU A 119 -2.52 11.80 -28.73
C LEU A 119 -1.27 10.91 -28.67
N ASN A 120 -1.35 9.74 -28.02
CA ASN A 120 -0.23 8.81 -27.98
C ASN A 120 0.16 8.33 -29.39
N ASP A 121 -0.82 7.98 -30.22
CA ASP A 121 -0.58 7.54 -31.60
C ASP A 121 0.13 8.62 -32.42
N VAL A 122 -0.34 9.86 -32.33
CA VAL A 122 0.26 11.03 -33.01
C VAL A 122 1.68 11.26 -32.50
N MET A 123 1.92 11.17 -31.19
CA MET A 123 3.26 11.36 -30.62
C MET A 123 4.25 10.29 -31.09
N ALA A 124 3.82 9.03 -31.12
CA ALA A 124 4.62 7.93 -31.65
C ALA A 124 4.91 8.09 -33.15
N GLN A 125 3.91 8.49 -33.93
CA GLN A 125 4.05 8.72 -35.38
C GLN A 125 5.02 9.86 -35.69
N VAL A 126 4.93 10.98 -34.97
CA VAL A 126 5.85 12.13 -35.16
C VAL A 126 7.27 11.76 -34.72
N LYS A 127 7.42 11.04 -33.60
CA LYS A 127 8.73 10.56 -33.12
C LYS A 127 9.38 9.59 -34.12
N ALA A 128 8.61 8.69 -34.71
CA ALA A 128 9.10 7.72 -35.70
C ALA A 128 9.51 8.40 -37.01
N SER A 129 8.75 9.40 -37.47
CA SER A 129 9.01 10.10 -38.75
C SER A 129 10.11 11.17 -38.66
N ARG A 130 10.18 11.93 -37.55
CA ARG A 130 11.12 13.06 -37.40
C ARG A 130 12.28 12.80 -36.43
N GLY A 131 12.28 11.69 -35.71
CA GLY A 131 13.25 11.41 -34.64
C GLY A 131 13.07 12.26 -33.37
N ARG A 132 12.06 13.12 -33.32
CA ARG A 132 11.71 13.99 -32.17
C ARG A 132 10.19 14.07 -32.00
N PHE A 133 9.76 14.42 -30.78
CA PHE A 133 8.36 14.66 -30.48
C PHE A 133 7.82 15.95 -31.14
N PRO A 134 6.50 16.16 -31.16
CA PRO A 134 5.91 17.43 -31.59
C PRO A 134 6.52 18.63 -30.88
N ASP A 135 6.47 19.78 -31.53
CA ASP A 135 7.14 21.00 -31.06
C ASP A 135 6.28 21.76 -30.02
N ALA A 136 4.95 21.69 -30.12
CA ALA A 136 4.01 22.25 -29.14
C ALA A 136 2.62 21.55 -29.17
N ALA A 137 1.78 21.85 -28.18
CA ALA A 137 0.38 21.46 -28.09
C ALA A 137 -0.52 22.72 -28.04
N LEU A 138 -1.64 22.68 -28.77
CA LEU A 138 -2.67 23.72 -28.75
C LEU A 138 -3.95 23.16 -28.12
N LEU A 139 -4.46 23.83 -27.08
CA LEU A 139 -5.73 23.51 -26.43
C LEU A 139 -6.77 24.59 -26.79
N PRO A 140 -7.64 24.36 -27.78
CA PRO A 140 -8.72 25.28 -28.10
C PRO A 140 -9.83 25.22 -27.06
N VAL A 141 -10.38 26.38 -26.72
CA VAL A 141 -11.54 26.56 -25.85
C VAL A 141 -12.57 27.34 -26.65
N VAL A 142 -13.78 26.80 -26.78
CA VAL A 142 -14.87 27.43 -27.55
C VAL A 142 -16.04 27.70 -26.60
N PRO A 143 -16.11 28.88 -25.96
CA PRO A 143 -17.19 29.30 -25.06
C PRO A 143 -18.60 29.17 -25.65
N GLU A 144 -18.67 29.18 -26.98
CA GLU A 144 -19.91 29.14 -27.74
C GLU A 144 -20.36 27.74 -28.19
N GLY A 145 -19.54 26.70 -27.95
CA GLY A 145 -19.75 25.37 -28.52
C GLY A 145 -20.88 24.58 -27.85
N ASP A 146 -20.92 24.61 -26.52
CA ASP A 146 -21.71 23.72 -25.68
C ASP A 146 -22.23 24.42 -24.41
N ASP A 147 -23.03 23.70 -23.61
CA ASP A 147 -23.49 24.15 -22.30
C ASP A 147 -22.37 24.12 -21.26
N GLU A 148 -22.46 24.98 -20.22
CA GLU A 148 -21.43 25.08 -19.18
C GLU A 148 -21.17 23.73 -18.48
N SER A 149 -22.21 22.95 -18.23
CA SER A 149 -22.10 21.63 -17.60
C SER A 149 -21.40 20.61 -18.51
N VAL A 150 -21.58 20.72 -19.84
CA VAL A 150 -20.91 19.88 -20.83
C VAL A 150 -19.44 20.27 -20.92
N LEU A 151 -19.14 21.57 -21.06
CA LEU A 151 -17.78 22.11 -21.04
C LEU A 151 -16.99 21.60 -19.83
N ARG A 152 -17.53 21.76 -18.61
CA ARG A 152 -16.87 21.29 -17.37
C ARG A 152 -16.60 19.78 -17.42
N ARG A 153 -17.58 18.99 -17.84
CA ARG A 153 -17.47 17.53 -17.92
C ARG A 153 -16.37 17.11 -18.90
N GLU A 154 -16.37 17.68 -20.10
CA GLU A 154 -15.43 17.34 -21.16
C GLU A 154 -13.98 17.61 -20.74
N PHE A 155 -13.68 18.80 -20.17
CA PHE A 155 -12.33 19.10 -19.69
C PHE A 155 -11.87 18.17 -18.55
N VAL A 156 -12.78 17.81 -17.63
CA VAL A 156 -12.47 16.85 -16.55
C VAL A 156 -12.21 15.46 -17.10
N GLN A 157 -13.06 14.98 -18.02
CA GLN A 157 -12.91 13.66 -18.64
C GLN A 157 -11.61 13.55 -19.43
N TRP A 158 -11.29 14.58 -20.23
CA TRP A 158 -10.05 14.63 -20.99
C TRP A 158 -8.82 14.54 -20.07
N ARG A 159 -8.83 15.27 -18.95
CA ARG A 159 -7.72 15.24 -17.97
C ARG A 159 -7.55 13.86 -17.33
N ILE A 160 -8.65 13.24 -16.90
CA ILE A 160 -8.62 11.91 -16.26
C ILE A 160 -8.13 10.87 -17.27
N ALA A 161 -8.67 10.88 -18.48
CA ALA A 161 -8.27 9.95 -19.53
C ALA A 161 -6.79 10.14 -19.93
N LEU A 162 -6.30 11.39 -20.01
CA LEU A 162 -4.89 11.67 -20.25
C LEU A 162 -3.98 11.05 -19.17
N GLN A 163 -4.31 11.21 -17.89
CA GLN A 163 -3.52 10.64 -16.80
C GLN A 163 -3.51 9.11 -16.80
N ALA A 164 -4.60 8.47 -17.25
CA ALA A 164 -4.72 7.03 -17.33
C ALA A 164 -3.98 6.42 -18.52
N THR A 165 -4.00 7.10 -19.67
CA THR A 165 -3.60 6.50 -20.96
C THR A 165 -2.23 6.98 -21.45
N TYR A 166 -1.67 8.09 -20.95
CA TYR A 166 -0.45 8.66 -21.50
C TYR A 166 0.83 7.83 -21.20
N CYS A 167 1.63 7.55 -22.24
CA CYS A 167 2.75 6.59 -22.17
C CYS A 167 4.15 7.15 -22.44
N HIS A 168 4.31 8.47 -22.63
CA HIS A 168 5.60 9.08 -23.04
C HIS A 168 6.16 10.06 -21.98
N PRO A 169 6.61 9.58 -20.80
CA PRO A 169 7.09 10.44 -19.71
C PRO A 169 8.34 11.27 -20.07
N GLU A 170 9.07 10.90 -21.11
CA GLU A 170 10.25 11.63 -21.59
C GLU A 170 9.92 12.93 -22.34
N CYS A 171 8.63 13.16 -22.68
CA CYS A 171 8.19 14.30 -23.45
C CYS A 171 7.40 15.28 -22.57
N VAL A 172 7.83 16.53 -22.60
CA VAL A 172 7.06 17.67 -22.07
C VAL A 172 6.81 18.61 -23.25
N LEU A 173 5.53 18.84 -23.53
CA LEU A 173 5.05 19.67 -24.63
C LEU A 173 4.63 21.05 -24.09
N PRO A 174 5.21 22.14 -24.61
CA PRO A 174 4.64 23.47 -24.48
C PRO A 174 3.15 23.46 -24.84
N CYS A 175 2.29 23.86 -23.92
CA CYS A 175 0.85 23.90 -24.14
C CYS A 175 0.38 25.35 -24.20
N HIS A 176 -0.30 25.70 -25.29
CA HIS A 176 -0.90 27.00 -25.49
C HIS A 176 -2.42 26.88 -25.47
N VAL A 177 -3.08 27.72 -24.68
CA VAL A 177 -4.54 27.76 -24.62
C VAL A 177 -5.04 28.87 -25.53
N ALA A 178 -5.90 28.53 -26.49
CA ALA A 178 -6.53 29.49 -27.38
C ALA A 178 -8.05 29.54 -27.14
N VAL A 179 -8.55 30.66 -26.64
CA VAL A 179 -9.98 30.90 -26.42
C VAL A 179 -10.57 31.56 -27.65
N TYR A 180 -11.59 30.96 -28.27
CA TYR A 180 -12.22 31.46 -29.49
C TYR A 180 -13.60 32.05 -29.19
N ALA A 181 -13.73 33.37 -29.24
CA ALA A 181 -14.97 34.07 -28.95
C ALA A 181 -15.34 35.05 -30.07
N CYS A 182 -16.63 35.38 -30.17
CA CYS A 182 -17.10 36.44 -31.06
C CYS A 182 -17.21 37.74 -30.26
N LEU A 183 -16.37 38.73 -30.56
CA LEU A 183 -16.29 39.96 -29.78
C LEU A 183 -16.83 41.19 -30.52
N GLY A 184 -17.54 41.03 -31.63
CA GLY A 184 -18.22 42.14 -32.30
C GLY A 184 -18.84 41.75 -33.63
N PRO A 185 -19.75 42.58 -34.17
CA PRO A 185 -20.29 42.37 -35.51
C PRO A 185 -19.17 42.58 -36.53
N GLY A 186 -18.83 41.55 -37.29
CA GLY A 186 -18.00 41.71 -38.47
C GLY A 186 -18.74 42.57 -39.49
N GLU A 187 -18.39 43.85 -39.60
CA GLU A 187 -18.58 44.53 -40.88
C GLU A 187 -17.67 43.83 -41.89
N ASP A 188 -18.19 43.68 -43.12
CA ASP A 188 -17.55 42.95 -44.21
C ASP A 188 -16.04 43.24 -44.29
N ALA A 189 -15.23 42.16 -44.36
CA ALA A 189 -13.80 42.15 -44.66
C ALA A 189 -12.76 42.12 -43.51
N VAL A 190 -13.03 41.46 -42.37
CA VAL A 190 -11.93 40.88 -41.57
C VAL A 190 -11.80 39.39 -41.86
N THR A 191 -11.02 39.05 -42.89
CA THR A 191 -10.72 37.66 -43.30
C THR A 191 -9.82 36.90 -42.32
N GLN A 192 -9.32 37.55 -41.26
CA GLN A 192 -8.34 36.98 -40.31
C GLN A 192 -8.74 37.26 -38.85
N ALA A 193 -8.74 36.23 -37.99
CA ALA A 193 -9.02 36.40 -36.57
C ALA A 193 -8.03 37.37 -35.90
N GLN A 194 -8.55 38.22 -35.02
CA GLN A 194 -7.72 39.11 -34.20
C GLN A 194 -7.31 38.38 -32.93
N TRP A 195 -6.01 38.39 -32.63
CA TRP A 195 -5.45 37.68 -31.49
C TRP A 195 -5.01 38.67 -30.40
N PHE A 196 -5.39 38.37 -29.16
CA PHE A 196 -4.97 39.06 -27.95
C PHE A 196 -4.27 38.05 -27.03
N GLY A 197 -3.22 38.47 -26.33
CA GLY A 197 -2.44 37.64 -25.42
C GLY A 197 -1.08 37.25 -25.95
N ASP A 198 -0.61 36.08 -25.53
CA ASP A 198 0.72 35.59 -25.88
C ASP A 198 0.72 35.01 -27.31
N PRO A 199 1.73 35.28 -28.13
CA PRO A 199 1.92 34.57 -29.39
C PRO A 199 2.25 33.10 -29.14
N LEU A 200 1.89 32.21 -30.08
CA LEU A 200 2.32 30.82 -30.05
C LEU A 200 3.79 30.72 -30.48
N ASP A 201 4.71 30.80 -29.51
CA ASP A 201 6.16 30.75 -29.75
C ASP A 201 6.72 29.35 -29.45
N ILE A 202 7.41 28.78 -30.45
CA ILE A 202 7.92 27.39 -30.44
C ILE A 202 9.42 27.36 -30.06
N GLY A 203 10.01 28.52 -29.75
CA GLY A 203 11.43 28.68 -29.43
C GLY A 203 11.76 29.03 -27.98
N VAL A 204 10.76 29.31 -27.13
CA VAL A 204 11.01 29.79 -25.76
C VAL A 204 11.54 28.66 -24.88
N PRO A 205 12.65 28.86 -24.13
CA PRO A 205 13.13 27.88 -23.17
C PRO A 205 12.04 27.54 -22.15
N ARG A 206 11.95 26.25 -21.82
CA ARG A 206 10.94 25.73 -20.89
C ARG A 206 11.06 26.46 -19.56
N LEU A 207 9.98 27.11 -19.13
CA LEU A 207 9.91 27.72 -17.80
C LEU A 207 9.86 26.59 -16.76
N GLU A 208 10.72 26.69 -15.74
CA GLU A 208 10.83 25.69 -14.66
C GLU A 208 9.61 25.70 -13.72
N GLU A 209 8.84 26.78 -13.71
CA GLU A 209 7.64 26.95 -12.88
C GLU A 209 6.35 26.84 -13.70
N ALA A 210 5.35 26.12 -13.16
CA ALA A 210 4.04 25.97 -13.77
C ALA A 210 3.28 27.31 -13.77
N ILE A 211 3.08 27.87 -14.95
CA ILE A 211 2.28 29.09 -15.14
C ILE A 211 0.81 28.75 -14.88
N ARG A 212 0.11 29.60 -14.12
CA ARG A 212 -1.35 29.53 -14.01
C ARG A 212 -1.98 30.39 -15.10
N LEU A 213 -3.06 29.89 -15.70
CA LEU A 213 -3.80 30.62 -16.73
C LEU A 213 -4.23 32.03 -16.24
N TYR A 214 -4.63 32.13 -14.98
CA TYR A 214 -5.05 33.39 -14.34
C TYR A 214 -3.97 34.49 -14.41
N ASP A 215 -2.69 34.14 -14.28
CA ASP A 215 -1.58 35.10 -14.24
C ASP A 215 -1.35 35.80 -15.59
N ARG A 216 -1.86 35.23 -16.68
CA ARG A 216 -1.76 35.78 -18.04
C ARG A 216 -2.92 36.71 -18.41
N LEU A 217 -4.04 36.65 -17.68
CA LEU A 217 -5.23 37.46 -17.97
C LEU A 217 -5.00 38.97 -17.92
N PRO A 218 -4.19 39.55 -16.99
CA PRO A 218 -3.94 40.98 -16.97
C PRO A 218 -3.28 41.53 -18.25
N ALA A 219 -2.45 40.72 -18.94
CA ALA A 219 -1.84 41.12 -20.20
C ALA A 219 -2.88 41.20 -21.32
N ILE A 220 -3.74 40.19 -21.42
CA ILE A 220 -4.85 40.15 -22.40
C ILE A 220 -5.81 41.32 -22.16
N ARG A 221 -6.16 41.59 -20.90
CA ARG A 221 -7.02 42.72 -20.50
C ARG A 221 -6.43 44.06 -20.93
N ARG A 222 -5.13 44.28 -20.75
CA ARG A 222 -4.46 45.51 -21.20
C ARG A 222 -4.51 45.65 -22.73
N GLN A 223 -4.24 44.57 -23.46
CA GLN A 223 -4.26 44.59 -24.92
C GLN A 223 -5.67 44.90 -25.47
N LEU A 224 -6.71 44.27 -24.92
CA LEU A 224 -8.11 44.55 -25.29
C LEU A 224 -8.44 46.04 -25.12
N VAL A 225 -8.21 46.59 -23.92
CA VAL A 225 -8.51 48.01 -23.60
C VAL A 225 -7.71 49.00 -24.46
N SER A 226 -6.49 48.62 -24.87
CA SER A 226 -5.62 49.48 -25.69
C SER A 226 -5.97 49.50 -27.20
N SER A 227 -6.92 48.66 -27.65
CA SER A 227 -7.32 48.59 -29.06
C SER A 227 -7.99 49.89 -29.53
N ARG A 228 -7.48 50.47 -30.63
CA ARG A 228 -7.97 51.76 -31.19
C ARG A 228 -8.95 51.61 -32.37
N GLN A 229 -9.54 50.42 -32.55
CA GLN A 229 -10.44 50.15 -33.68
C GLN A 229 -11.87 50.68 -33.42
N THR A 230 -12.64 50.91 -34.49
CA THR A 230 -14.07 51.22 -34.41
C THR A 230 -14.80 50.07 -33.71
N GLY A 231 -15.62 50.37 -32.71
CA GLY A 231 -16.28 49.34 -31.88
C GLY A 231 -15.39 48.68 -30.81
N ALA A 232 -14.15 49.14 -30.61
CA ALA A 232 -13.21 48.55 -29.65
C ALA A 232 -13.71 48.52 -28.21
N VAL A 233 -14.58 49.46 -27.81
CA VAL A 233 -15.17 49.46 -26.45
C VAL A 233 -16.07 48.24 -26.24
N VAL A 234 -16.95 47.95 -27.21
CA VAL A 234 -17.84 46.77 -27.15
C VAL A 234 -17.00 45.49 -27.22
N ARG A 235 -16.01 45.45 -28.11
CA ARG A 235 -15.09 44.30 -28.22
C ARG A 235 -14.32 44.04 -26.93
N SER A 236 -13.83 45.09 -26.30
CA SER A 236 -13.13 44.98 -25.01
C SER A 236 -14.06 44.48 -23.93
N ALA A 237 -15.29 45.02 -23.85
CA ALA A 237 -16.28 44.58 -22.87
C ALA A 237 -16.65 43.10 -23.05
N LEU A 238 -16.91 42.67 -24.28
CA LEU A 238 -17.19 41.27 -24.59
C LEU A 238 -15.99 40.37 -24.27
N GLY A 239 -14.78 40.76 -24.68
CA GLY A 239 -13.56 39.99 -24.42
C GLY A 239 -13.25 39.82 -22.92
N LEU A 240 -13.50 40.86 -22.13
CA LEU A 240 -13.38 40.78 -20.67
C LEU A 240 -14.46 39.88 -20.06
N SER A 241 -15.69 39.96 -20.57
CA SER A 241 -16.81 39.13 -20.10
C SER A 241 -16.58 37.64 -20.35
N VAL A 242 -15.83 37.26 -21.40
CA VAL A 242 -15.44 35.85 -21.64
C VAL A 242 -14.62 35.31 -20.47
N PHE A 243 -13.63 36.07 -20.00
CA PHE A 243 -12.79 35.64 -18.90
C PHE A 243 -13.49 35.71 -17.54
N GLU A 244 -14.37 36.69 -17.34
CA GLU A 244 -15.25 36.75 -16.16
C GLU A 244 -16.16 35.52 -16.10
N TRP A 245 -16.79 35.16 -17.22
CA TRP A 245 -17.59 33.95 -17.31
C TRP A 245 -16.76 32.69 -17.09
N LEU A 246 -15.58 32.56 -17.72
CA LEU A 246 -14.72 31.38 -17.52
C LEU A 246 -14.31 31.21 -16.05
N ASP A 247 -14.14 32.31 -15.31
CA ASP A 247 -13.82 32.30 -13.88
C ASP A 247 -15.02 31.85 -13.04
N GLU A 248 -16.18 32.48 -13.24
CA GLU A 248 -17.44 32.13 -12.54
C GLU A 248 -17.89 30.69 -12.83
N ALA A 249 -17.71 30.24 -14.07
CA ALA A 249 -17.96 28.87 -14.49
C ALA A 249 -16.89 27.89 -13.99
N ALA A 250 -15.91 28.33 -13.19
CA ALA A 250 -14.75 27.56 -12.73
C ALA A 250 -13.93 26.89 -13.86
N LEU A 251 -14.15 27.27 -15.11
CA LEU A 251 -13.53 26.70 -16.29
C LEU A 251 -12.05 27.09 -16.38
N LEU A 252 -11.67 28.30 -15.92
CA LEU A 252 -10.26 28.71 -15.88
C LEU A 252 -9.40 27.70 -15.11
N SER A 253 -9.87 27.24 -13.95
CA SER A 253 -9.14 26.27 -13.12
C SER A 253 -9.05 24.89 -13.79
N LEU A 254 -10.12 24.43 -14.43
CA LEU A 254 -10.18 23.15 -15.14
C LEU A 254 -9.27 23.15 -16.37
N ILE A 255 -9.32 24.21 -17.18
CA ILE A 255 -8.47 24.40 -18.36
C ILE A 255 -6.99 24.50 -17.93
N SER A 256 -6.69 25.30 -16.92
CA SER A 256 -5.32 25.43 -16.39
C SER A 256 -4.78 24.12 -15.83
N ALA A 257 -5.63 23.28 -15.24
CA ALA A 257 -5.23 21.97 -14.74
C ALA A 257 -4.96 20.98 -15.88
N LEU A 258 -5.80 20.95 -16.92
CA LEU A 258 -5.56 20.12 -18.10
C LEU A 258 -4.26 20.55 -18.83
N ALA A 259 -4.09 21.86 -19.07
CA ALA A 259 -2.92 22.39 -19.78
C ALA A 259 -1.58 22.25 -19.03
N ASN A 260 -1.61 21.88 -17.75
CA ASN A 260 -0.43 21.56 -16.93
C ASN A 260 -0.37 20.08 -16.52
N THR A 261 -1.24 19.23 -17.08
CA THR A 261 -1.18 17.78 -16.86
C THR A 261 -0.20 17.17 -17.85
N SER A 262 0.75 16.35 -17.38
CA SER A 262 1.72 15.66 -18.23
C SER A 262 1.05 15.02 -19.47
N PRO A 263 1.54 15.29 -20.70
CA PRO A 263 2.83 15.94 -21.01
C PRO A 263 2.80 17.45 -21.12
N PHE A 264 1.69 18.11 -20.85
CA PHE A 264 1.52 19.53 -21.11
C PHE A 264 2.17 20.40 -20.02
N ALA A 265 2.82 21.47 -20.47
CA ALA A 265 3.29 22.56 -19.62
C ALA A 265 2.72 23.87 -20.18
N LEU A 266 1.82 24.53 -19.46
CA LEU A 266 1.18 25.76 -19.94
C LEU A 266 2.24 26.85 -20.15
N GLN A 267 2.31 27.40 -21.36
CA GLN A 267 3.28 28.45 -21.69
C GLN A 267 2.62 29.77 -22.09
N GLY A 268 1.46 29.72 -22.74
CA GLY A 268 0.79 30.91 -23.24
C GLY A 268 -0.71 30.76 -23.30
N VAL A 269 -1.39 31.90 -23.26
CA VAL A 269 -2.84 32.01 -23.40
C VAL A 269 -3.16 33.13 -24.38
N SER A 270 -4.07 32.86 -25.31
CA SER A 270 -4.58 33.87 -26.22
C SER A 270 -6.10 33.82 -26.37
N LEU A 271 -6.69 34.97 -26.68
CA LEU A 271 -8.07 35.16 -27.05
C LEU A 271 -8.13 35.53 -28.52
N ALA A 272 -8.86 34.74 -29.31
CA ALA A 272 -9.17 35.01 -30.70
C ALA A 272 -10.57 35.62 -30.81
N ASP A 273 -10.65 36.81 -31.38
CA ASP A 273 -11.90 37.34 -31.93
C ASP A 273 -12.10 36.74 -33.32
N VAL A 274 -13.05 35.80 -33.43
CA VAL A 274 -13.39 35.14 -34.69
C VAL A 274 -14.45 35.91 -35.50
N GLY A 275 -14.94 37.05 -34.99
CA GLY A 275 -15.75 38.02 -35.74
C GLY A 275 -17.17 37.59 -36.15
N HIS A 276 -17.60 36.38 -35.81
CA HIS A 276 -18.89 35.83 -36.23
C HIS A 276 -19.55 35.10 -35.06
N THR A 277 -20.84 35.37 -34.81
CA THR A 277 -21.60 34.65 -33.78
C THR A 277 -21.97 33.25 -34.27
N PRO A 278 -22.07 32.26 -33.37
CA PRO A 278 -22.66 30.98 -33.72
C PRO A 278 -24.15 31.13 -34.01
N VAL A 279 -24.71 30.18 -34.77
CA VAL A 279 -26.13 30.12 -35.17
C VAL A 279 -27.08 30.04 -33.96
N ARG A 280 -26.56 29.66 -32.78
CA ARG A 280 -27.29 29.48 -31.53
C ARG A 280 -26.47 30.04 -30.36
N PRO A 281 -27.10 30.68 -29.35
CA PRO A 281 -26.42 31.11 -28.14
C PRO A 281 -25.73 29.95 -27.41
N GLY A 282 -24.41 29.97 -27.28
CA GLY A 282 -23.65 29.02 -26.46
C GLY A 282 -23.64 29.39 -24.97
N ALA A 283 -22.83 28.70 -24.16
CA ALA A 283 -22.81 28.91 -22.71
C ALA A 283 -22.47 30.34 -22.31
N TRP A 284 -21.41 30.92 -22.90
CA TRP A 284 -21.01 32.30 -22.61
C TRP A 284 -22.08 33.30 -23.06
N THR A 285 -22.57 33.21 -24.29
CA THR A 285 -23.65 34.10 -24.76
C THR A 285 -24.91 34.01 -23.89
N ARG A 286 -25.32 32.81 -23.44
CA ARG A 286 -26.49 32.68 -22.55
C ARG A 286 -26.24 33.28 -21.16
N TRP A 287 -25.04 33.10 -20.61
CA TRP A 287 -24.63 33.75 -19.36
C TRP A 287 -24.65 35.28 -19.53
N LEU A 288 -24.17 35.79 -20.67
CA LEU A 288 -24.15 37.22 -20.98
C LEU A 288 -25.57 37.78 -21.10
N ILE A 289 -26.47 37.08 -21.79
CA ILE A 289 -27.90 37.43 -21.90
C ILE A 289 -28.53 37.45 -20.50
N ALA A 290 -28.28 36.43 -19.67
CA ALA A 290 -28.83 36.35 -18.32
C ALA A 290 -28.36 37.51 -17.42
N ARG A 291 -27.11 37.96 -17.58
CA ARG A 291 -26.51 39.02 -16.77
C ARG A 291 -26.85 40.44 -17.24
N THR A 292 -26.95 40.65 -18.55
CA THR A 292 -27.10 41.99 -19.14
C THR A 292 -28.50 42.27 -19.68
N GLY A 293 -29.30 41.23 -19.94
CA GLY A 293 -30.57 41.32 -20.65
C GLY A 293 -30.43 41.63 -22.15
N LEU A 294 -29.21 41.82 -22.65
CA LEU A 294 -28.93 42.15 -24.05
C LEU A 294 -28.87 40.87 -24.90
N GLN A 295 -29.60 40.85 -26.01
CA GLN A 295 -29.51 39.79 -27.01
C GLN A 295 -28.54 40.19 -28.12
N PRO A 296 -27.36 39.55 -28.25
CA PRO A 296 -26.46 39.83 -29.35
C PRO A 296 -27.11 39.43 -30.69
N GLY A 297 -26.89 40.24 -31.73
CA GLY A 297 -27.47 40.00 -33.06
C GLY A 297 -26.95 38.71 -33.69
N VAL A 298 -27.84 37.91 -34.29
CA VAL A 298 -27.48 36.66 -34.97
C VAL A 298 -26.82 36.99 -36.32
N THR A 299 -25.54 36.66 -36.49
CA THR A 299 -24.82 36.78 -37.77
C THR A 299 -24.78 35.44 -38.53
N LYS A 300 -24.33 35.48 -39.80
CA LYS A 300 -24.19 34.28 -40.65
C LYS A 300 -23.29 33.22 -39.99
N PRO A 301 -23.59 31.92 -40.16
CA PRO A 301 -22.75 30.83 -39.66
C PRO A 301 -21.35 30.89 -40.25
N VAL A 302 -20.33 30.66 -39.41
CA VAL A 302 -19.00 30.26 -39.90
C VAL A 302 -19.09 28.81 -40.37
N THR A 303 -18.97 28.58 -41.67
CA THR A 303 -18.99 27.24 -42.27
C THR A 303 -17.58 26.62 -42.41
N GLY A 304 -16.59 27.13 -41.67
CA GLY A 304 -15.18 26.71 -41.80
C GLY A 304 -14.51 26.34 -40.47
N PRO A 305 -13.31 25.72 -40.54
CA PRO A 305 -12.52 25.42 -39.34
C PRO A 305 -12.07 26.69 -38.64
N LEU A 306 -11.90 26.61 -37.31
CA LEU A 306 -11.35 27.70 -36.51
C LEU A 306 -9.98 28.15 -37.07
N PRO A 307 -9.69 29.45 -37.06
CA PRO A 307 -8.42 29.96 -37.55
C PRO A 307 -7.27 29.57 -36.61
N PRO A 308 -6.13 29.08 -37.11
CA PRO A 308 -5.00 28.74 -36.26
C PRO A 308 -4.32 30.01 -35.70
N PRO A 309 -3.73 29.96 -34.49
CA PRO A 309 -2.93 31.06 -33.97
C PRO A 309 -1.66 31.26 -34.79
N LEU A 310 -1.18 32.50 -34.84
CA LEU A 310 0.03 32.84 -35.57
C LEU A 310 1.26 32.27 -34.86
N VAL A 311 1.90 31.32 -35.52
CA VAL A 311 3.12 30.65 -35.03
C VAL A 311 4.32 31.58 -35.20
N HIS A 312 5.00 31.84 -34.08
CA HIS A 312 6.30 32.50 -34.06
C HIS A 312 7.36 31.41 -33.90
N ALA A 313 7.97 31.03 -35.03
CA ALA A 313 9.15 30.20 -35.01
C ALA A 313 10.36 31.12 -34.82
N SER A 314 10.88 31.26 -33.61
CA SER A 314 12.23 31.81 -33.43
C SER A 314 13.18 30.92 -34.21
N THR A 315 13.83 31.46 -35.25
CA THR A 315 14.83 30.75 -36.04
C THR A 315 15.87 30.18 -35.09
N ARG A 316 15.84 28.87 -34.83
CA ARG A 316 16.95 28.22 -34.17
C ARG A 316 18.14 28.35 -35.11
N VAL A 317 19.08 29.24 -34.78
CA VAL A 317 20.42 29.20 -35.34
C VAL A 317 20.89 27.77 -35.16
N ALA A 318 21.27 27.14 -36.28
CA ALA A 318 21.83 25.80 -36.31
C ALA A 318 23.23 25.78 -35.65
N GLY A 319 23.29 26.12 -34.36
CA GLY A 319 24.42 25.81 -33.51
C GLY A 319 24.30 24.33 -33.18
N ARG A 320 24.87 23.48 -34.03
CA ARG A 320 25.07 22.07 -33.76
C ARG A 320 25.87 21.96 -32.46
N PRO A 321 25.29 21.59 -31.31
CA PRO A 321 26.12 21.16 -30.21
C PRO A 321 26.73 19.84 -30.68
N ALA A 322 28.03 19.65 -30.47
CA ALA A 322 28.63 18.34 -30.65
C ALA A 322 27.76 17.32 -29.93
N ALA A 323 27.30 16.31 -30.68
CA ALA A 323 26.48 15.25 -30.11
C ALA A 323 27.24 14.66 -28.91
N PRO A 324 26.72 14.72 -27.68
CA PRO A 324 27.21 13.81 -26.67
C PRO A 324 26.97 12.38 -27.21
N PRO A 325 27.85 11.41 -26.90
CA PRO A 325 27.62 10.04 -27.34
C PRO A 325 26.21 9.61 -26.93
N PRO A 326 25.55 8.76 -27.72
CA PRO A 326 24.18 8.37 -27.45
C PRO A 326 24.12 7.77 -26.05
N ILE A 327 23.53 8.51 -25.10
CA ILE A 327 23.02 7.88 -23.89
C ILE A 327 21.81 7.10 -24.38
N SER A 328 22.06 5.83 -24.71
CA SER A 328 21.03 4.84 -24.82
C SER A 328 20.23 4.90 -23.53
N GLY A 329 19.03 5.48 -23.59
CA GLY A 329 18.05 5.50 -22.50
C GLY A 329 17.47 4.12 -22.21
N GLY A 330 18.32 3.10 -22.19
CA GLY A 330 18.13 1.96 -21.33
C GLY A 330 18.70 2.35 -19.97
N TRP A 331 18.00 1.99 -18.91
CA TRP A 331 18.58 2.04 -17.57
C TRP A 331 19.95 1.36 -17.65
N SER A 332 21.01 2.05 -17.25
CA SER A 332 22.34 1.42 -17.23
C SER A 332 22.27 0.15 -16.39
N LEU A 333 23.11 -0.84 -16.66
CA LEU A 333 23.22 -2.03 -15.80
C LEU A 333 23.33 -1.63 -14.32
N ALA A 334 24.05 -0.53 -14.03
CA ALA A 334 24.14 0.05 -12.70
C ALA A 334 22.79 0.53 -12.12
N SER A 335 21.90 1.08 -12.94
CA SER A 335 20.56 1.52 -12.51
C SER A 335 19.63 0.33 -12.22
N HIS A 336 19.72 -0.74 -13.02
CA HIS A 336 19.00 -1.99 -12.74
C HIS A 336 19.54 -2.69 -11.50
N VAL A 337 20.87 -2.73 -11.32
CA VAL A 337 21.50 -3.26 -10.11
C VAL A 337 21.04 -2.47 -8.89
N LEU A 338 21.09 -1.13 -8.95
CA LEU A 338 20.66 -0.27 -7.83
C LEU A 338 19.18 -0.46 -7.49
N LEU A 339 18.29 -0.51 -8.49
CA LEU A 339 16.87 -0.77 -8.24
C LEU A 339 16.64 -2.18 -7.66
N SER A 340 17.33 -3.20 -8.19
CA SER A 340 17.23 -4.57 -7.65
C SER A 340 17.75 -4.68 -6.22
N SER A 341 18.82 -3.95 -5.88
CA SER A 341 19.36 -3.89 -4.52
C SER A 341 18.42 -3.19 -3.55
N VAL A 342 17.75 -2.11 -3.97
CA VAL A 342 16.74 -1.42 -3.16
C VAL A 342 15.53 -2.33 -2.90
N VAL A 343 15.03 -3.02 -3.93
CA VAL A 343 13.92 -3.98 -3.75
C VAL A 343 14.33 -5.13 -2.83
N ALA A 344 15.52 -5.70 -3.03
CA ALA A 344 16.04 -6.76 -2.17
C ALA A 344 16.20 -6.30 -0.70
N LEU A 345 16.65 -5.07 -0.47
CA LEU A 345 16.75 -4.47 0.87
C LEU A 345 15.37 -4.33 1.53
N ILE A 346 14.37 -3.83 0.79
CA ILE A 346 12.99 -3.70 1.30
C ILE A 346 12.44 -5.07 1.70
N VAL A 347 12.62 -6.08 0.83
CA VAL A 347 12.17 -7.46 1.12
C VAL A 347 12.90 -8.04 2.32
N ALA A 348 14.22 -7.84 2.44
CA ALA A 348 15.00 -8.29 3.59
C ALA A 348 14.54 -7.66 4.92
N VAL A 349 14.27 -6.35 4.92
CA VAL A 349 13.75 -5.64 6.10
C VAL A 349 12.33 -6.11 6.44
N ALA A 350 11.47 -6.32 5.45
CA ALA A 350 10.12 -6.84 5.66
C ALA A 350 10.13 -8.27 6.25
N MET A 351 10.99 -9.15 5.72
CA MET A 351 11.19 -10.49 6.27
C MET A 351 11.73 -10.43 7.71
N SER A 352 12.62 -9.48 8.02
CA SER A 352 13.09 -9.27 9.40
C SER A 352 12.00 -8.79 10.33
N GLY A 353 11.18 -7.84 9.90
CA GLY A 353 10.01 -7.39 10.66
C GLY A 353 9.07 -8.55 10.97
N TRP A 354 8.81 -9.41 9.99
CA TRP A 354 7.96 -10.59 10.16
C TRP A 354 8.56 -11.66 11.09
N ALA A 355 9.86 -11.94 10.98
CA ALA A 355 10.55 -12.84 11.88
C ALA A 355 10.51 -12.33 13.34
N ASN A 356 10.73 -11.03 13.53
CA ASN A 356 10.62 -10.39 14.84
C ASN A 356 9.20 -10.42 15.41
N TYR A 357 8.19 -10.18 14.58
CA TYR A 357 6.78 -10.28 14.97
C TYR A 357 6.45 -11.68 15.50
N ARG A 358 6.86 -12.74 14.80
CA ARG A 358 6.62 -14.14 15.22
C ARG A 358 7.27 -14.47 16.57
N ILE A 359 8.49 -13.98 16.82
CA ILE A 359 9.18 -14.19 18.11
C ILE A 359 8.41 -13.51 19.25
N VAL A 360 8.00 -12.26 19.05
CA VAL A 360 7.24 -11.49 20.05
C VAL A 360 5.89 -12.14 20.31
N GLU A 361 5.17 -12.54 19.26
CA GLU A 361 3.86 -13.19 19.36
C GLU A 361 3.95 -14.52 20.12
N ARG A 362 4.93 -15.37 19.82
CA ARG A 362 5.19 -16.63 20.55
C ARG A 362 5.44 -16.37 22.03
N ILE A 363 6.39 -15.49 22.34
CA ILE A 363 6.79 -15.20 23.74
C ILE A 363 5.65 -14.54 24.52
N ALA A 364 4.90 -13.63 23.89
CA ALA A 364 3.72 -13.02 24.49
C ALA A 364 2.63 -14.07 24.78
N GLY A 365 2.45 -15.05 23.87
CA GLY A 365 1.57 -16.20 24.08
C GLY A 365 2.00 -17.08 25.25
N ASP A 366 3.29 -17.38 25.38
CA ASP A 366 3.83 -18.16 26.50
C ASP A 366 3.67 -17.42 27.84
N LEU A 367 3.98 -16.13 27.88
CA LEU A 367 3.75 -15.26 29.04
C LEU A 367 2.28 -15.19 29.42
N SER A 368 1.38 -15.00 28.45
CA SER A 368 -0.07 -14.98 28.67
C SER A 368 -0.54 -16.30 29.25
N THR A 369 -0.08 -17.43 28.71
CA THR A 369 -0.39 -18.76 29.22
C THR A 369 0.09 -18.92 30.67
N TYR A 370 1.31 -18.46 30.98
CA TYR A 370 1.86 -18.51 32.33
C TYR A 370 1.03 -17.70 33.33
N TRP A 371 0.68 -16.45 33.01
CA TRP A 371 -0.09 -15.59 33.91
C TRP A 371 -1.53 -16.08 34.11
N ASN A 372 -2.14 -16.65 33.06
CA ASN A 372 -3.53 -17.09 33.10
C ASN A 372 -3.70 -18.53 33.61
N THR A 373 -2.63 -19.33 33.72
CA THR A 373 -2.71 -20.69 34.27
C THR A 373 -2.87 -20.62 35.80
N PRO A 374 -3.99 -21.13 36.35
CA PRO A 374 -4.21 -21.20 37.79
C PRO A 374 -3.14 -22.02 38.52
N GLY A 375 -2.81 -21.64 39.76
CA GLY A 375 -1.77 -22.32 40.55
C GLY A 375 -2.14 -23.73 41.04
N ASP A 376 -3.44 -24.09 41.01
CA ASP A 376 -3.93 -25.42 41.38
C ASP A 376 -3.74 -26.47 40.25
N ARG A 377 -3.45 -26.03 39.02
CA ARG A 377 -3.02 -26.89 37.90
C ARG A 377 -1.51 -27.05 37.90
N ILE A 378 -1.02 -27.94 38.76
CA ILE A 378 0.41 -28.13 39.07
C ILE A 378 1.25 -28.31 37.81
N THR A 379 0.93 -29.32 36.99
CA THR A 379 1.72 -29.65 35.79
C THR A 379 1.67 -28.55 34.76
N ALA A 380 0.47 -28.05 34.44
CA ALA A 380 0.32 -26.97 33.48
C ALA A 380 1.05 -25.69 33.92
N LYS A 381 1.06 -25.41 35.22
CA LYS A 381 1.79 -24.25 35.78
C LYS A 381 3.29 -24.44 35.64
N ILE A 382 3.82 -25.61 35.99
CA ILE A 382 5.24 -25.95 35.82
C ILE A 382 5.63 -25.87 34.34
N ASP A 383 4.86 -26.47 33.43
CA ASP A 383 5.13 -26.47 32.00
C ASP A 383 5.08 -25.06 31.39
N SER A 384 4.15 -24.22 31.84
CA SER A 384 4.09 -22.82 31.42
C SER A 384 5.29 -22.02 31.90
N PHE A 385 5.76 -22.27 33.13
CA PHE A 385 6.96 -21.65 33.68
C PHE A 385 8.23 -22.11 32.95
N GLU A 386 8.34 -23.40 32.63
CA GLU A 386 9.47 -23.95 31.88
C GLU A 386 9.58 -23.33 30.49
N ARG A 387 8.47 -23.15 29.78
CA ARG A 387 8.46 -22.42 28.49
C ARG A 387 8.96 -20.98 28.62
N VAL A 388 8.54 -20.26 29.66
CA VAL A 388 9.03 -18.90 29.95
C VAL A 388 10.54 -18.91 30.22
N ARG A 389 11.04 -19.90 30.99
CA ARG A 389 12.45 -20.06 31.29
C ARG A 389 13.29 -20.40 30.06
N GLU A 390 12.80 -21.29 29.19
CA GLU A 390 13.42 -21.63 27.92
C GLU A 390 13.49 -20.43 26.99
N ALA A 391 12.38 -19.68 26.85
CA ALA A 391 12.35 -18.44 26.08
C ALA A 391 13.35 -17.41 26.61
N ARG A 392 13.49 -17.27 27.94
CA ARG A 392 14.48 -16.38 28.54
C ARG A 392 15.91 -16.81 28.21
N ASN A 393 16.19 -18.10 28.25
CA ASN A 393 17.50 -18.63 27.91
C ASN A 393 17.82 -18.42 26.42
N GLU A 394 16.83 -18.61 25.54
CA GLU A 394 16.95 -18.32 24.10
C GLU A 394 17.27 -16.85 23.84
N VAL A 395 16.50 -15.93 24.44
CA VAL A 395 16.74 -14.49 24.31
C VAL A 395 18.13 -14.11 24.85
N ALA A 396 18.58 -14.70 25.97
CA ALA A 396 19.93 -14.49 26.50
C ALA A 396 21.04 -14.88 25.51
N ARG A 397 20.87 -16.03 24.86
CA ARG A 397 21.83 -16.53 23.86
C ARG A 397 21.85 -15.57 22.67
N ASN A 398 20.70 -15.19 22.13
CA ASN A 398 20.62 -14.27 21.00
C ASN A 398 21.18 -12.86 21.32
N LEU A 399 21.05 -12.38 22.56
CA LEU A 399 21.68 -11.12 22.96
C LEU A 399 23.21 -11.20 23.06
N ARG A 400 23.76 -12.38 23.35
CA ARG A 400 25.21 -12.62 23.44
C ARG A 400 25.84 -12.96 22.09
N ASP A 401 25.20 -13.85 21.35
CA ASP A 401 25.75 -14.47 20.14
C ASP A 401 25.29 -13.75 18.86
N GLY A 402 24.28 -12.87 18.96
CA GLY A 402 23.69 -12.13 17.85
C GLY A 402 22.23 -12.48 17.60
N ALA A 403 21.51 -11.55 16.96
CA ALA A 403 20.09 -11.76 16.63
C ALA A 403 19.90 -13.01 15.77
N PRO A 404 18.79 -13.76 15.96
CA PRO A 404 18.55 -14.97 15.19
C PRO A 404 18.43 -14.66 13.70
N PHE A 405 18.72 -15.67 12.87
CA PHE A 405 18.68 -15.52 11.41
C PHE A 405 17.34 -14.95 10.94
N GLY A 406 17.41 -13.99 10.02
CA GLY A 406 16.23 -13.26 9.55
C GLY A 406 15.81 -12.10 10.46
N ALA A 407 15.98 -12.17 11.79
CA ALA A 407 15.53 -11.12 12.73
C ALA A 407 16.53 -9.96 12.93
N GLY A 408 17.62 -9.92 12.14
CA GLY A 408 18.66 -8.88 12.16
C GLY A 408 18.15 -7.49 11.75
N TRP A 409 19.06 -6.56 11.41
CA TRP A 409 18.74 -5.14 11.08
C TRP A 409 18.44 -4.22 12.28
N GLY A 410 18.84 -4.59 13.49
CA GLY A 410 18.60 -3.77 14.68
C GLY A 410 17.14 -3.77 15.16
N LEU A 411 16.28 -4.59 14.54
CA LEU A 411 14.87 -4.73 14.88
C LEU A 411 14.62 -5.74 16.02
N TYR A 412 15.63 -6.53 16.40
CA TYR A 412 15.49 -7.60 17.40
C TYR A 412 15.18 -7.05 18.81
N PRO A 413 13.98 -7.30 19.38
CA PRO A 413 13.56 -6.69 20.64
C PRO A 413 14.07 -7.46 21.87
N GLY A 414 15.25 -8.09 21.79
CA GLY A 414 15.76 -9.02 22.80
C GLY A 414 15.84 -8.41 24.21
N ARG A 415 16.29 -7.16 24.35
CA ARG A 415 16.39 -6.49 25.68
C ARG A 415 15.01 -6.32 26.33
N ALA A 416 14.05 -5.77 25.57
CA ALA A 416 12.70 -5.53 26.05
C ALA A 416 11.95 -6.84 26.38
N LEU A 417 12.26 -7.93 25.66
CA LEU A 417 11.74 -9.26 25.96
C LEU A 417 12.40 -9.84 27.23
N SER A 418 13.71 -9.66 27.40
CA SER A 418 14.43 -10.11 28.60
C SER A 418 13.80 -9.55 29.87
N ASP A 419 13.58 -8.23 29.95
CA ASP A 419 13.03 -7.58 31.14
C ASP A 419 11.66 -8.15 31.55
N ARG A 420 10.80 -8.44 30.57
CA ARG A 420 9.47 -9.02 30.79
C ARG A 420 9.54 -10.46 31.27
N LEU A 421 10.44 -11.25 30.69
CA LEU A 421 10.66 -12.64 31.07
C LEU A 421 11.29 -12.72 32.47
N ASP A 422 12.26 -11.86 32.77
CA ASP A 422 12.91 -11.77 34.08
C ASP A 422 11.90 -11.42 35.18
N ALA A 423 10.96 -10.50 34.91
CA ALA A 423 9.87 -10.19 35.83
C ALA A 423 8.94 -11.40 36.08
N ALA A 424 8.61 -12.18 35.04
CA ALA A 424 7.77 -13.37 35.18
C ALA A 424 8.47 -14.48 35.97
N LEU A 425 9.78 -14.68 35.76
CA LEU A 425 10.59 -15.64 36.50
C LEU A 425 10.73 -15.25 37.98
N ALA A 426 10.92 -13.95 38.27
CA ALA A 426 11.00 -13.46 39.64
C ALA A 426 9.68 -13.60 40.41
N ALA A 427 8.54 -13.56 39.72
CA ALA A 427 7.22 -13.73 40.31
C ALA A 427 6.81 -15.19 40.55
N TYR A 428 7.60 -16.17 40.11
CA TYR A 428 7.22 -17.57 40.19
C TYR A 428 7.17 -18.09 41.63
N GLN A 429 6.04 -18.70 41.98
CA GLN A 429 5.86 -19.44 43.23
C GLN A 429 5.56 -20.90 42.87
N PRO A 430 6.33 -21.87 43.40
CA PRO A 430 6.10 -23.28 43.11
C PRO A 430 4.72 -23.70 43.65
N PRO A 431 3.92 -24.43 42.86
CA PRO A 431 2.61 -24.89 43.32
C PRO A 431 2.77 -25.88 44.47
N LEU A 432 1.86 -25.80 45.45
CA LEU A 432 1.82 -26.73 46.57
C LEU A 432 1.40 -28.12 46.08
N THR A 433 2.29 -29.10 46.20
CA THR A 433 2.05 -30.49 45.75
C THR A 433 1.54 -31.40 46.86
N THR A 434 1.59 -30.96 48.12
CA THR A 434 1.18 -31.74 49.29
C THR A 434 0.05 -31.04 50.03
N ALA A 435 -1.05 -31.76 50.22
CA ALA A 435 -2.13 -31.41 51.12
C ALA A 435 -2.00 -32.24 52.40
N ARG A 436 -1.84 -31.58 53.55
CA ARG A 436 -1.78 -32.23 54.85
C ARG A 436 -3.16 -32.24 55.48
N ILE A 437 -3.57 -33.40 55.97
CA ILE A 437 -4.83 -33.57 56.69
C ILE A 437 -4.53 -34.01 58.12
N ASP A 438 -5.18 -33.35 59.07
CA ASP A 438 -5.14 -33.77 60.47
C ASP A 438 -5.99 -35.05 60.64
N SER A 439 -5.34 -36.12 61.11
CA SER A 439 -6.00 -37.41 61.33
C SER A 439 -7.06 -37.30 62.42
N LEU A 440 -6.89 -36.40 63.39
CA LEU A 440 -7.83 -36.19 64.49
C LEU A 440 -9.14 -35.52 64.06
N SER A 441 -9.13 -34.80 62.93
CA SER A 441 -10.36 -34.21 62.36
C SER A 441 -11.24 -35.26 61.68
N LEU A 442 -10.65 -36.35 61.20
CA LEU A 442 -11.35 -37.40 60.44
C LEU A 442 -11.61 -38.66 61.25
N PHE A 443 -10.62 -39.13 62.02
CA PHE A 443 -10.64 -40.44 62.67
C PHE A 443 -10.68 -40.30 64.20
N ALA A 444 -11.50 -41.13 64.85
CA ALA A 444 -11.42 -41.31 66.29
C ALA A 444 -10.12 -42.06 66.69
N SER A 445 -9.69 -41.89 67.95
CA SER A 445 -8.51 -42.57 68.48
C SER A 445 -8.61 -44.09 68.31
N GLY A 446 -7.51 -44.72 67.86
CA GLY A 446 -7.43 -46.16 67.56
C GLY A 446 -8.29 -46.64 66.39
N LYS A 447 -9.01 -45.76 65.68
CA LYS A 447 -9.90 -46.13 64.58
C LYS A 447 -9.37 -45.64 63.22
N ALA A 448 -9.78 -46.36 62.19
CA ALA A 448 -9.55 -46.04 60.78
C ALA A 448 -10.88 -45.84 60.00
N THR A 449 -11.98 -45.61 60.70
CA THR A 449 -13.30 -45.33 60.13
C THR A 449 -13.72 -43.89 60.42
N PHE A 450 -14.40 -43.26 59.47
CA PHE A 450 -14.93 -41.89 59.56
C PHE A 450 -16.33 -41.77 58.98
N SER A 451 -17.06 -40.71 59.33
CA SER A 451 -18.37 -40.40 58.77
C SER A 451 -18.23 -39.84 57.34
N PRO A 452 -19.17 -40.13 56.42
CA PRO A 452 -19.22 -39.47 55.11
C PRO A 452 -19.24 -37.93 55.19
N GLU A 453 -19.85 -37.36 56.24
CA GLU A 453 -19.95 -35.91 56.42
C GLU A 453 -18.62 -35.25 56.79
N SER A 454 -17.85 -35.86 57.71
CA SER A 454 -16.52 -35.37 58.08
C SER A 454 -15.54 -35.56 56.92
N ALA A 455 -15.66 -36.68 56.19
CA ALA A 455 -14.92 -36.92 54.97
C ALA A 455 -15.17 -35.85 53.91
N HIS A 456 -16.43 -35.51 53.64
CA HIS A 456 -16.75 -34.49 52.64
C HIS A 456 -16.19 -33.11 53.03
N ARG A 457 -16.28 -32.73 54.30
CA ARG A 457 -15.78 -31.43 54.77
C ARG A 457 -14.26 -31.30 54.61
N GLU A 458 -13.52 -32.31 55.06
CA GLU A 458 -12.06 -32.25 55.09
C GLU A 458 -11.42 -32.64 53.75
N LEU A 459 -12.03 -33.53 52.96
CA LEU A 459 -11.42 -34.08 51.74
C LEU A 459 -11.94 -33.46 50.44
N ALA A 460 -13.00 -32.64 50.46
CA ALA A 460 -13.54 -32.04 49.23
C ALA A 460 -12.52 -31.18 48.49
N HIS A 461 -11.67 -30.43 49.22
CA HIS A 461 -10.63 -29.60 48.59
C HIS A 461 -9.55 -30.47 47.93
N VAL A 462 -9.13 -31.56 48.59
CA VAL A 462 -8.19 -32.54 48.04
C VAL A 462 -8.78 -33.20 46.80
N LEU A 463 -10.05 -33.59 46.84
CA LEU A 463 -10.72 -34.21 45.70
C LEU A 463 -10.77 -33.26 44.49
N ARG A 464 -11.03 -31.96 44.71
CA ARG A 464 -10.94 -30.95 43.65
C ARG A 464 -9.53 -30.87 43.06
N LEU A 465 -8.50 -30.83 43.92
CA LEU A 465 -7.11 -30.76 43.48
C LEU A 465 -6.71 -31.99 42.65
N ILE A 466 -7.10 -33.20 43.05
CA ILE A 466 -6.83 -34.44 42.30
C ILE A 466 -7.56 -34.45 40.94
N ARG A 467 -8.78 -33.92 40.89
CA ARG A 467 -9.57 -33.84 39.64
C ARG A 467 -8.98 -32.85 38.63
N VAL A 468 -8.46 -31.73 39.10
CA VAL A 468 -7.83 -30.70 38.26
C VAL A 468 -6.46 -31.13 37.73
N ASN A 469 -5.84 -32.15 38.35
CA ASN A 469 -4.53 -32.71 37.96
C ASN A 469 -4.65 -34.22 37.60
N PRO A 470 -5.28 -34.58 36.46
CA PRO A 470 -5.53 -35.98 36.07
C PRO A 470 -4.28 -36.79 35.73
N ASP A 471 -3.17 -36.12 35.42
CA ASP A 471 -1.87 -36.67 35.02
C ASP A 471 -0.94 -36.97 36.20
N GLN A 472 -1.31 -36.56 37.42
CA GLN A 472 -0.55 -36.85 38.64
C GLN A 472 -1.02 -38.16 39.29
N ARG A 473 -0.14 -38.87 39.98
CA ARG A 473 -0.52 -39.93 40.91
C ARG A 473 -0.67 -39.37 42.32
N VAL A 474 -1.50 -40.00 43.12
CA VAL A 474 -1.77 -39.57 44.50
C VAL A 474 -1.10 -40.54 45.45
N LEU A 475 -0.15 -40.06 46.24
CA LEU A 475 0.44 -40.80 47.35
C LEU A 475 -0.24 -40.37 48.64
N ILE A 476 -0.71 -41.34 49.41
CA ILE A 476 -1.34 -41.13 50.71
C ILE A 476 -0.47 -41.80 51.78
N GLU A 477 0.22 -40.99 52.58
CA GLU A 477 1.09 -41.42 53.67
C GLU A 477 0.35 -41.25 55.01
N GLY A 478 0.07 -42.36 55.69
CA GLY A 478 -0.50 -42.33 57.04
C GLY A 478 0.59 -42.26 58.09
N HIS A 479 0.41 -41.43 59.12
CA HIS A 479 1.30 -41.33 60.27
C HIS A 479 0.54 -41.59 61.58
N ALA A 480 1.26 -42.10 62.57
CA ALA A 480 0.81 -42.31 63.94
C ALA A 480 1.76 -41.57 64.92
N ASP A 481 1.29 -41.36 66.15
CA ASP A 481 2.17 -40.96 67.25
C ASP A 481 2.92 -42.18 67.82
N SER A 482 3.82 -41.95 68.77
CA SER A 482 4.61 -43.03 69.39
C SER A 482 3.86 -43.77 70.51
N GLU A 483 2.55 -43.61 70.63
CA GLU A 483 1.76 -44.34 71.64
C GLU A 483 1.36 -45.71 71.08
N GLY A 484 1.63 -46.79 71.83
CA GLY A 484 1.35 -48.16 71.40
C GLY A 484 2.57 -48.89 70.83
N SER A 485 2.36 -50.06 70.20
CA SER A 485 3.45 -50.81 69.57
C SER A 485 3.73 -50.28 68.15
N PRO A 486 5.00 -50.28 67.70
CA PRO A 486 5.35 -49.87 66.34
C PRO A 486 4.58 -50.62 65.25
N GLU A 487 4.37 -51.93 65.43
CA GLU A 487 3.61 -52.75 64.48
C GLU A 487 2.13 -52.35 64.42
N ALA A 488 1.51 -52.02 65.55
CA ALA A 488 0.13 -51.56 65.60
C ALA A 488 -0.01 -50.18 64.95
N ASN A 489 0.96 -49.29 65.19
CA ASN A 489 0.99 -47.95 64.60
C ASN A 489 1.19 -47.98 63.09
N LEU A 490 2.02 -48.90 62.59
CA LEU A 490 2.19 -49.14 61.16
C LEU A 490 0.87 -49.60 60.52
N GLN A 491 0.23 -50.63 61.07
CA GLN A 491 -1.05 -51.15 60.56
C GLN A 491 -2.16 -50.11 60.62
N LEU A 492 -2.27 -49.35 61.72
CA LEU A 492 -3.27 -48.30 61.88
C LEU A 492 -3.07 -47.17 60.87
N SER A 493 -1.82 -46.75 60.67
CA SER A 493 -1.48 -45.69 59.71
C SER A 493 -1.79 -46.11 58.27
N GLU A 494 -1.51 -47.36 57.88
CA GLU A 494 -1.85 -47.90 56.57
C GLU A 494 -3.38 -48.03 56.38
N ALA A 495 -4.09 -48.50 57.41
CA ALA A 495 -5.55 -48.63 57.39
C ALA A 495 -6.24 -47.27 57.19
N ARG A 496 -5.74 -46.20 57.83
CA ARG A 496 -6.24 -44.83 57.65
C ARG A 496 -5.99 -44.31 56.23
N ALA A 497 -4.79 -44.52 55.69
CA ALA A 497 -4.47 -44.16 54.31
C ALA A 497 -5.38 -44.89 53.31
N ARG A 498 -5.65 -46.18 53.57
CA ARG A 498 -6.57 -47.01 52.76
C ARG A 498 -8.01 -46.49 52.81
N ALA A 499 -8.51 -46.11 53.98
CA ALA A 499 -9.86 -45.56 54.13
C ALA A 499 -10.06 -44.25 53.34
N ILE A 500 -9.07 -43.35 53.38
CA ILE A 500 -9.10 -42.10 52.61
C ILE A 500 -9.07 -42.39 51.10
N ARG A 501 -8.20 -43.30 50.65
CA ARG A 501 -8.16 -43.74 49.25
C ARG A 501 -9.53 -44.23 48.79
N ASP A 502 -10.14 -45.14 49.54
CA ASP A 502 -11.41 -45.76 49.15
C ASP A 502 -12.53 -44.72 49.06
N TRP A 503 -12.56 -43.76 49.99
CA TRP A 503 -13.47 -42.62 49.89
C TRP A 503 -13.20 -41.75 48.66
N LEU A 504 -11.94 -41.42 48.35
CA LEU A 504 -11.56 -40.62 47.16
C LEU A 504 -11.90 -41.34 45.85
N VAL A 505 -11.77 -42.67 45.81
CA VAL A 505 -12.17 -43.51 44.68
C VAL A 505 -13.69 -43.45 44.48
N THR A 506 -14.47 -43.67 45.54
CA THR A 506 -15.93 -43.70 45.46
C THR A 506 -16.54 -42.30 45.22
N ALA A 507 -16.16 -41.30 46.02
CA ALA A 507 -16.67 -39.94 45.89
C ALA A 507 -16.16 -39.24 44.62
N GLY A 508 -14.93 -39.60 44.20
CA GLY A 508 -14.27 -39.02 43.06
C GLY A 508 -14.62 -39.66 41.72
N GLY A 509 -15.02 -40.94 41.72
CA GLY A 509 -15.12 -41.75 40.50
C GLY A 509 -13.76 -42.03 39.87
N LEU A 510 -12.70 -42.13 40.69
CA LEU A 510 -11.31 -42.21 40.23
C LEU A 510 -10.81 -43.67 40.24
N PRO A 511 -10.02 -44.11 39.26
CA PRO A 511 -9.49 -45.47 39.25
C PRO A 511 -8.50 -45.68 40.40
N VAL A 512 -8.60 -46.83 41.06
CA VAL A 512 -7.73 -47.21 42.19
C VAL A 512 -6.24 -47.16 41.81
N THR A 513 -5.90 -47.43 40.55
CA THR A 513 -4.54 -47.41 40.01
C THR A 513 -3.84 -46.05 40.09
N ARG A 514 -4.58 -44.95 40.29
CA ARG A 514 -3.99 -43.61 40.49
C ARG A 514 -3.47 -43.37 41.91
N PHE A 515 -3.79 -44.25 42.85
CA PHE A 515 -3.46 -44.07 44.26
C PHE A 515 -2.41 -45.06 44.73
N ALA A 516 -1.39 -44.55 45.42
CA ALA A 516 -0.48 -45.32 46.23
C ALA A 516 -0.74 -45.01 47.71
N ILE A 517 -0.73 -46.03 48.56
CA ILE A 517 -0.87 -45.88 50.01
C ILE A 517 0.42 -46.36 50.68
N GLN A 518 0.82 -45.68 51.75
CA GLN A 518 1.96 -46.08 52.57
C GLN A 518 1.67 -45.80 54.03
N GLY A 519 1.79 -46.83 54.88
CA GLY A 519 1.82 -46.65 56.33
C GLY A 519 3.23 -46.27 56.76
N MET A 520 3.37 -45.16 57.49
CA MET A 520 4.66 -44.72 58.03
C MET A 520 4.77 -44.97 59.54
N GLY A 521 3.69 -45.37 60.22
CA GLY A 521 3.68 -45.50 61.67
C GLY A 521 4.20 -44.23 62.35
N ASP A 522 5.07 -44.40 63.33
CA ASP A 522 5.71 -43.33 64.11
C ASP A 522 7.13 -42.96 63.62
N ILE A 523 7.57 -43.50 62.48
CA ILE A 523 8.98 -43.39 62.03
C ILE A 523 9.35 -42.02 61.43
N ARG A 524 8.36 -41.15 61.17
CA ARG A 524 8.54 -39.77 60.65
C ARG A 524 7.73 -38.74 61.43
N PRO A 525 8.09 -38.47 62.71
CA PRO A 525 7.45 -37.43 63.51
C PRO A 525 7.82 -36.03 62.98
N ILE A 526 6.87 -35.10 63.01
CA ILE A 526 7.07 -33.69 62.66
C ILE A 526 7.10 -32.78 63.90
N ALA A 527 6.68 -33.31 65.04
CA ALA A 527 6.67 -32.63 66.33
C ALA A 527 7.09 -33.60 67.44
N ASP A 528 7.38 -33.04 68.61
CA ASP A 528 7.81 -33.82 69.77
C ASP A 528 6.69 -34.72 70.31
N ASN A 529 6.92 -36.03 70.31
CA ASN A 529 6.00 -37.04 70.84
C ASN A 529 5.84 -36.99 72.37
N HIS A 530 6.72 -36.27 73.10
CA HIS A 530 6.60 -36.15 74.55
C HIS A 530 5.45 -35.22 74.98
N SER A 531 5.01 -34.31 74.10
CA SER A 531 3.88 -33.41 74.36
C SER A 531 2.59 -33.91 73.69
N GLU A 532 1.44 -33.71 74.33
CA GLU A 532 0.13 -34.05 73.72
C GLU A 532 -0.09 -33.26 72.43
N ALA A 533 0.29 -31.98 72.42
CA ALA A 533 0.21 -31.14 71.24
C ALA A 533 1.06 -31.67 70.07
N GLY A 534 2.28 -32.16 70.34
CA GLY A 534 3.14 -32.74 69.32
C GLY A 534 2.67 -34.11 68.84
N ARG A 535 2.14 -34.96 69.73
CA ARG A 535 1.46 -36.21 69.34
C ARG A 535 0.27 -35.95 68.43
N ALA A 536 -0.54 -34.93 68.74
CA ALA A 536 -1.65 -34.52 67.89
C ALA A 536 -1.19 -34.16 66.46
N LEU A 537 -0.09 -33.43 66.31
CA LEU A 537 0.49 -33.09 65.00
C LEU A 537 1.07 -34.30 64.26
N ASN A 538 1.57 -35.30 65.00
CA ASN A 538 2.11 -36.54 64.42
C ASN A 538 1.02 -37.49 63.93
N ARG A 539 -0.19 -37.42 64.52
CA ARG A 539 -1.39 -38.08 64.01
C ARG A 539 -1.93 -37.36 62.77
N ARG A 540 -1.35 -37.63 61.61
CA ARG A 540 -1.72 -36.97 60.33
C ARG A 540 -1.78 -37.95 59.16
N VAL A 541 -2.40 -37.50 58.08
CA VAL A 541 -2.29 -38.12 56.77
C VAL A 541 -1.79 -37.07 55.79
N ASP A 542 -0.65 -37.32 55.17
CA ASP A 542 -0.09 -36.47 54.14
C ASP A 542 -0.51 -37.01 52.77
N ILE A 543 -1.14 -36.16 51.95
CA ILE A 543 -1.54 -36.50 50.58
C ILE A 543 -0.69 -35.69 49.63
N SER A 544 0.12 -36.37 48.83
CA SER A 544 1.02 -35.74 47.87
C SER A 544 0.63 -36.11 46.43
N LEU A 545 0.62 -35.11 45.55
CA LEU A 545 0.52 -35.30 44.11
C LEU A 545 1.92 -35.46 43.53
N ILE A 546 2.15 -36.60 42.89
CA ILE A 546 3.45 -36.97 42.34
C ILE A 546 3.31 -37.11 40.82
N PRO A 547 4.24 -36.56 40.01
CA PRO A 547 4.20 -36.73 38.57
C PRO A 547 4.26 -38.21 38.20
N ASP A 548 3.37 -38.66 37.32
CA ASP A 548 3.50 -39.99 36.74
C ASP A 548 4.76 -40.00 35.86
N ARG A 549 5.82 -40.68 36.30
CA ARG A 549 7.09 -40.78 35.57
C ARG A 549 6.94 -41.75 34.40
N VAL A 550 6.08 -41.42 33.45
CA VAL A 550 6.12 -41.97 32.09
C VAL A 550 6.30 -40.76 31.17
N ARG A 551 7.54 -40.25 31.13
CA ARG A 551 7.96 -39.34 30.06
C ARG A 551 8.48 -40.20 28.93
N HIS A 552 7.77 -40.20 27.79
CA HIS A 552 8.30 -40.66 26.51
C HIS A 552 9.28 -39.65 25.94
#